data_AF-A0A537GPF9-F1
#
_entry.id   AF-A0A537GPF9-F1
#
_cell.length_a   1.000
_cell.length_b   1.000
_cell.length_c   1.000
_cell.angle_alpha   90.00
_cell.angle_beta   90.00
_cell.angle_gamma   90.00
#
_symmetry.space_group_name_H-M   'P 1'
#
loop_
_entity.id
_entity.type
_entity.pdbx_description
1 polymer ?
#
loop_
_entity_poly.entity_id
_entity_poly.type
_entity_poly.pdbx_seq_one_letter_code
_entity_poly.pdbx_strand_id
1 'polypeptide(L)' 'QVYPKELRDQADVPGFLKNKISSQQEYMQQIRNEFGSLIRGTVPMLDREPKGLRMISKVADILYGP' A
#
# COMPACT_ATOMS: atom_id res chain seq x y z
N GLN A 1 -5.03 -1.62 0.63
CA GLN A 1 -4.27 -0.48 1.18
C GLN A 1 -3.07 -1.04 1.91
N VAL A 2 -1.86 -0.67 1.51
CA VAL A 2 -0.60 -1.16 2.09
C VAL A 2 0.17 0.03 2.65
N TYR A 3 0.67 -0.06 3.88
CA TYR A 3 1.52 1.00 4.42
C TYR A 3 2.83 1.10 3.62
N PRO A 4 3.37 2.32 3.41
CA PRO A 4 4.70 2.48 2.86
C PRO A 4 5.72 1.73 3.70
N LYS A 5 6.61 0.96 3.05
CA LYS A 5 7.62 0.16 3.76
C LYS A 5 8.61 1.05 4.50
N GLU A 6 8.86 2.25 3.97
CA GLU A 6 9.77 3.27 4.48
C GLU A 6 9.34 3.78 5.85
N LEU A 7 8.03 3.71 6.15
CA LEU A 7 7.48 4.12 7.44
C LEU A 7 7.99 3.22 8.57
N ARG A 8 8.31 1.94 8.29
CA ARG A 8 8.74 0.99 9.32
C ARG A 8 10.03 1.44 10.01
N ASP A 9 10.93 2.07 9.28
CA ASP A 9 12.28 2.37 9.74
C ASP A 9 12.38 3.77 10.38
N GLN A 10 11.27 4.51 10.45
CA GLN A 10 11.20 5.81 11.13
C GLN A 10 11.25 5.65 12.66
N ALA A 11 11.88 6.63 13.32
CA ALA A 11 12.16 6.59 14.76
C ALA A 11 10.90 6.76 15.63
N ASP A 12 9.94 7.53 15.14
CA ASP A 12 8.69 7.90 15.82
C ASP A 12 7.55 6.90 15.63
N VAL A 13 7.76 5.84 14.83
CA VAL A 13 6.71 4.88 14.52
C VAL A 13 6.52 3.86 15.66
N PRO A 14 5.29 3.70 16.20
CA PRO A 14 5.02 2.76 17.28
C PRO A 14 5.30 1.31 16.88
N GLY A 15 5.72 0.47 17.84
CA GLY A 15 6.06 -0.94 17.59
C GLY A 15 4.93 -1.75 16.95
N PHE A 16 3.67 -1.50 17.34
CA PHE A 16 2.50 -2.11 16.70
C PHE A 16 2.45 -1.82 15.19
N LEU A 17 2.73 -0.58 14.80
CA LEU A 17 2.68 -0.18 13.39
C LEU A 17 3.85 -0.81 12.61
N LYS A 18 5.04 -0.93 13.22
CA LYS A 18 6.17 -1.67 12.63
C LYS A 18 5.81 -3.13 12.37
N ASN A 19 5.18 -3.80 13.35
CA ASN A 19 4.74 -5.19 13.22
C ASN A 19 3.70 -5.34 12.09
N LYS A 20 2.72 -4.42 12.03
CA LYS A 20 1.71 -4.41 10.96
C LYS A 20 2.33 -4.25 9.58
N ILE A 21 3.31 -3.35 9.43
CA ILE A 21 4.03 -3.17 8.16
C ILE A 21 4.79 -4.45 7.79
N SER A 22 5.51 -5.06 8.73
CA SER A 22 6.24 -6.31 8.48
C SER A 22 5.31 -7.44 8.02
N SER A 23 4.19 -7.68 8.71
CA SER A 23 3.21 -8.68 8.29
C SER A 23 2.63 -8.37 6.90
N GLN A 24 2.38 -7.10 6.57
CA GLN A 24 1.93 -6.72 5.23
C GLN A 24 2.98 -7.04 4.16
N GLN A 25 4.27 -6.86 4.42
CA GLN A 25 5.31 -7.21 3.46
C GLN A 25 5.34 -8.71 3.17
N GLU A 26 5.18 -9.55 4.20
CA GLU A 26 5.11 -11.01 4.05
C GLU A 26 3.94 -11.44 3.15
N TYR A 27 2.73 -10.94 3.42
CA TYR A 27 1.55 -11.23 2.59
C TYR A 27 1.69 -10.66 1.18
N MET A 28 2.25 -9.46 1.02
CA MET A 28 2.50 -8.90 -0.31
C MET A 28 3.48 -9.76 -1.11
N GLN A 29 4.48 -10.36 -0.47
CA GLN A 29 5.38 -11.30 -1.13
C GLN A 29 4.64 -12.58 -1.57
N GLN A 30 3.79 -13.14 -0.72
CA GLN A 30 2.97 -14.31 -1.06
C GLN A 30 2.04 -14.01 -2.25
N ILE A 31 1.32 -12.88 -2.21
CA ILE A 31 0.44 -12.44 -3.30
C ILE A 31 1.22 -12.26 -4.60
N ARG A 32 2.42 -11.69 -4.56
CA ARG A 32 3.28 -11.56 -5.76
C ARG A 32 3.73 -12.91 -6.29
N ASN A 33 4.03 -13.88 -5.43
CA ASN A 33 4.45 -15.21 -5.85
C ASN A 33 3.30 -15.98 -6.53
N GLU A 34 2.08 -15.86 -5.99
CA GLU A 34 0.91 -16.60 -6.48
C GLU A 34 0.24 -15.93 -7.68
N PHE A 35 0.18 -14.60 -7.71
CA PHE A 35 -0.62 -13.83 -8.66
C PHE A 35 0.21 -12.84 -9.48
N GLY A 36 1.54 -12.90 -9.44
CA GLY A 36 2.43 -11.85 -9.95
C GLY A 36 2.07 -11.29 -11.33
N SER A 37 1.81 -12.15 -12.32
CA SER A 37 1.42 -11.75 -13.68
C SER A 37 0.01 -11.16 -13.80
N LEU A 38 -0.84 -11.38 -12.79
CA LEU A 38 -2.21 -10.88 -12.70
C LEU A 38 -2.30 -9.54 -11.95
N ILE A 39 -1.26 -9.15 -11.21
CA ILE A 39 -1.24 -7.90 -10.45
C ILE A 39 -1.05 -6.72 -11.41
N ARG A 40 -2.07 -5.86 -11.48
CA ARG A 40 -2.03 -4.62 -12.29
C ARG A 40 -1.47 -3.41 -11.55
N GLY A 41 -1.46 -3.44 -10.22
CA GLY A 41 -0.97 -2.33 -9.40
C GLY A 41 -1.15 -2.59 -7.91
N THR A 42 -0.62 -1.70 -7.07
CA THR A 42 -0.79 -1.73 -5.61
C THR A 42 -1.15 -0.34 -5.12
N VAL A 43 -2.29 -0.21 -4.43
CA VAL A 43 -2.72 1.07 -3.87
C VAL A 43 -2.13 1.25 -2.46
N PRO A 44 -1.28 2.26 -2.22
CA PRO A 44 -0.76 2.54 -0.90
C PRO A 44 -1.88 3.01 0.03
N MET A 45 -1.63 2.96 1.33
CA MET A 45 -2.52 3.59 2.29
C MET A 45 -2.52 5.10 2.08
N LEU A 46 -3.70 5.66 1.87
CA LEU A 46 -3.88 7.09 1.66
C LEU A 46 -4.05 7.79 3.00
N ASP A 47 -3.65 9.06 3.02
CA ASP A 47 -3.76 9.99 4.15
C ASP A 47 -5.22 10.29 4.55
N ARG A 48 -6.18 10.01 3.64
CA ARG A 48 -7.61 10.14 3.87
C ARG A 48 -8.40 9.15 3.02
N GLU A 49 -9.66 8.96 3.38
CA GLU A 49 -10.56 8.10 2.64
C GLU A 49 -10.75 8.60 1.18
N PRO A 50 -10.71 7.71 0.18
CA PRO A 50 -10.80 8.10 -1.22
C PRO A 50 -12.26 8.39 -1.63
N LYS A 51 -12.78 9.54 -1.18
CA LYS A 51 -14.12 10.03 -1.48
C LYS A 51 -14.11 11.25 -2.40
N GLY A 52 -15.10 11.30 -3.28
CA GLY A 52 -15.27 12.37 -4.28
C GLY A 52 -14.36 12.22 -5.50
N LEU A 53 -14.72 12.91 -6.58
CA LEU A 53 -14.08 12.76 -7.90
C LEU A 53 -12.57 13.00 -7.87
N ARG A 54 -12.09 13.97 -7.08
CA ARG A 54 -10.66 14.27 -6.95
C ARG A 54 -9.86 13.09 -6.39
N MET A 55 -10.36 12.45 -5.33
CA MET A 55 -9.64 11.33 -4.73
C MET A 55 -9.77 10.06 -5.57
N ILE A 56 -10.90 9.86 -6.23
CA ILE A 56 -11.08 8.75 -7.18
C ILE A 56 -10.09 8.89 -8.35
N SER A 57 -9.92 10.10 -8.90
CA SER A 57 -8.92 10.37 -9.95
C SER A 57 -7.52 10.01 -9.48
N LYS A 58 -7.13 10.41 -8.27
CA LYS A 58 -5.82 10.07 -7.69
C LYS A 58 -5.61 8.55 -7.57
N VAL A 59 -6.65 7.80 -7.20
CA VAL A 59 -6.58 6.33 -7.14
C VAL A 59 -6.48 5.72 -8.55
N ALA A 60 -7.20 6.27 -9.52
CA ALA A 60 -7.11 5.85 -10.91
C ALA A 60 -5.70 6.07 -11.47
N ASP A 61 -5.08 7.23 -11.19
CA ASP A 61 -3.70 7.52 -11.59
C ASP A 61 -2.69 6.56 -10.94
N ILE A 62 -2.92 6.12 -9.70
CA ILE A 62 -2.07 5.12 -9.04
C ILE A 62 -2.17 3.73 -9.73
N LEU A 63 -3.35 3.39 -10.25
CA LEU A 63 -3.61 2.07 -10.84
C LEU A 63 -3.31 2.01 -12.35
N TYR A 64 -3.50 3.12 -13.05
CA TYR A 64 -3.52 3.19 -14.51
C TYR A 64 -2.77 4.41 -15.08
N GLY A 65 -2.21 5.26 -14.23
CA GLY A 65 -1.33 6.36 -14.66
C GLY A 65 -0.03 5.84 -15.29
N PRO A 66 0.72 6.71 -15.97
CA PRO A 66 1.95 6.37 -16.67
C PRO A 66 3.03 5.77 -15.74
#